data_AF-A0A0C2S447-F1
#
_entry.id   AF-A0A0C2S447-F1
#
_cell.length_a   1.000
_cell.length_b   1.000
_cell.length_c   1.000
_cell.angle_alpha   90.00
_cell.angle_beta   90.00
_cell.angle_gamma   90.00
#
_symmetry.space_group_name_H-M   'P 1'
#
loop_
_entity.id
_entity.type
_entity.pdbx_description
1 polymer ?
#
loop_
_entity_poly.entity_id
_entity_poly.type
_entity_poly.pdbx_seq_one_letter_code
_entity_poly.pdbx_strand_id
1 'polypeptide(L)'
;MSKHNPKKFALNMSASQFTKFYILHLLSIRHSGMISEHFKAEFRKIGGNWEPAPSTLLDALHDMAEEGLLNRREDYKSHERKRQKVYWYTLTDQGKDAFEVMKKQFLPLFEEQKRIIQNILNTVFK
;
A
#
# COMPACT_ATOMS: atom_id res chain seq x y z
N MET A 1 12.16 -33.74 13.35
CA MET A 1 12.15 -32.58 14.27
C MET A 1 11.28 -31.49 13.67
N SER A 2 10.07 -31.29 14.19
CA SER A 2 9.20 -30.17 13.82
C SER A 2 9.91 -28.86 14.18
N LYS A 3 10.32 -28.10 13.17
CA LYS A 3 10.70 -26.69 13.37
C LYS A 3 9.43 -25.95 13.74
N HIS A 4 9.12 -25.92 15.04
CA HIS A 4 8.06 -25.11 15.58
C HIS A 4 8.50 -23.65 15.46
N ASN A 5 8.33 -23.09 14.26
CA ASN A 5 8.46 -21.66 14.06
C ASN A 5 7.35 -21.06 14.93
N PRO A 6 7.65 -20.28 15.98
CA PRO A 6 6.60 -19.70 16.81
C PRO A 6 5.63 -19.00 15.88
N LYS A 7 4.33 -19.32 15.99
CA LYS A 7 3.29 -18.69 15.18
C LYS A 7 3.41 -17.19 15.39
N LYS A 8 4.02 -16.51 14.44
CA LYS A 8 4.40 -15.10 14.54
C LYS A 8 3.13 -14.29 14.84
N PHE A 9 3.16 -13.53 15.93
CA PHE A 9 2.05 -12.72 16.41
C PHE A 9 2.03 -11.37 15.68
N ALA A 10 0.83 -10.87 15.38
CA ALA A 10 0.56 -9.71 14.52
C ALA A 10 1.00 -9.88 13.05
N LEU A 11 0.23 -9.32 12.11
CA LEU A 11 0.42 -9.46 10.65
C LEU A 11 1.90 -9.59 10.24
N ASN A 12 2.26 -10.67 9.53
CA ASN A 12 3.53 -10.78 8.81
C ASN A 12 3.61 -9.80 7.61
N MET A 13 2.91 -8.68 7.68
CA MET A 13 2.91 -7.65 6.65
C MET A 13 3.74 -6.48 7.15
N SER A 14 4.87 -6.24 6.49
CA SER A 14 5.66 -5.03 6.75
C SER A 14 4.88 -3.79 6.33
N ALA A 15 5.22 -2.65 6.93
CA ALA A 15 4.71 -1.34 6.50
C ALA A 15 4.88 -1.11 4.99
N SER A 16 5.99 -1.59 4.41
CA SER A 16 6.25 -1.53 2.97
C SER A 16 5.27 -2.39 2.16
N GLN A 17 5.02 -3.64 2.59
CA GLN A 17 4.05 -4.52 1.93
C GLN A 17 2.63 -3.94 1.97
N PHE A 18 2.22 -3.38 3.11
CA PHE A 18 0.94 -2.67 3.21
C PHE A 18 0.90 -1.45 2.28
N THR A 19 1.99 -0.68 2.22
CA THR A 19 2.10 0.49 1.35
C THR A 19 1.92 0.09 -0.12
N LYS A 20 2.65 -0.92 -0.60
CA LYS A 20 2.53 -1.44 -1.97
C LYS A 20 1.09 -1.93 -2.26
N PHE A 21 0.51 -2.70 -1.34
CA PHE A 21 -0.88 -3.18 -1.47
C PHE A 21 -1.89 -2.04 -1.60
N TYR A 22 -1.77 -1.02 -0.74
CA TYR A 22 -2.73 0.07 -0.74
C TYR A 22 -2.54 1.01 -1.94
N ILE A 23 -1.32 1.19 -2.45
CA ILE A 23 -1.07 1.86 -3.74
C ILE A 23 -1.82 1.16 -4.88
N LEU A 24 -1.70 -0.18 -4.97
CA LEU A 24 -2.42 -0.96 -5.99
C LEU A 24 -3.93 -0.78 -5.87
N HIS A 25 -4.47 -0.83 -4.65
CA HIS A 25 -5.88 -0.56 -4.40
C HIS A 25 -6.31 0.81 -4.92
N LEU A 26 -5.60 1.88 -4.55
CA LEU A 26 -5.94 3.24 -4.95
C LEU A 26 -5.90 3.43 -6.47
N LEU A 27 -4.94 2.83 -7.16
CA LEU A 27 -4.86 2.89 -8.62
C LEU A 27 -5.87 1.98 -9.31
N SER A 28 -6.34 0.91 -8.66
CA SER A 28 -7.41 0.05 -9.18
C SER A 28 -8.76 0.76 -9.25
N ILE A 29 -9.00 1.73 -8.36
CA ILE A 29 -10.22 2.55 -8.35
C ILE A 29 -10.05 3.89 -9.08
N ARG A 30 -8.82 4.42 -9.18
CA ARG A 30 -8.53 5.71 -9.81
C ARG A 30 -7.73 5.55 -11.10
N HIS A 31 -8.41 5.10 -12.15
CA HIS A 31 -7.79 4.78 -13.45
C HIS A 31 -7.06 5.94 -14.13
N SER A 32 -7.41 7.20 -13.81
CA SER A 32 -6.69 8.39 -14.31
C SER A 32 -5.25 8.50 -13.80
N GLY A 33 -4.88 7.69 -12.81
CA GLY A 33 -3.59 7.73 -12.15
C GLY A 33 -3.50 8.75 -11.02
N MET A 34 -2.36 8.70 -10.32
CA MET A 34 -2.10 9.50 -9.12
C MET A 34 -0.64 9.96 -9.06
N ILE A 35 -0.41 11.14 -8.47
CA ILE A 35 0.92 11.62 -8.07
C ILE A 35 1.15 11.33 -6.58
N SER A 36 2.40 11.45 -6.12
CA SER A 36 2.80 11.14 -4.74
C SER A 36 1.94 11.83 -3.67
N GLU A 37 1.54 13.08 -3.91
CA GLU A 37 0.73 13.89 -3.02
C GLU A 37 -0.70 13.37 -2.89
N HIS A 38 -1.26 12.82 -3.97
CA HIS A 38 -2.57 12.18 -3.93
C HIS A 38 -2.52 10.94 -3.02
N PHE A 39 -1.48 10.11 -3.13
CA PHE A 39 -1.32 8.93 -2.27
C PHE A 39 -1.21 9.34 -0.80
N LYS A 40 -0.38 10.33 -0.47
CA LYS A 40 -0.25 10.85 0.90
C LYS A 40 -1.62 11.26 1.47
N ALA A 41 -2.42 11.99 0.69
CA ALA A 41 -3.75 12.40 1.11
C ALA A 41 -4.70 11.22 1.36
N GLU A 42 -4.64 10.16 0.55
CA GLU A 42 -5.47 8.96 0.75
C GLU A 42 -5.00 8.11 1.94
N PHE A 43 -3.69 7.96 2.17
CA PHE A 43 -3.17 7.24 3.34
C PHE A 43 -3.60 7.89 4.66
N ARG A 44 -3.64 9.22 4.72
CA ARG A 44 -4.13 9.95 5.91
C ARG A 44 -5.57 9.62 6.28
N LYS A 45 -6.41 9.32 5.30
CA LYS A 45 -7.82 8.98 5.56
C LYS A 45 -7.98 7.62 6.23
N ILE A 46 -7.09 6.67 5.94
CA ILE A 46 -7.23 5.29 6.45
C ILE A 46 -6.45 5.02 7.73
N GLY A 47 -5.27 5.61 7.88
CA GLY A 47 -4.39 5.20 8.97
C GLY A 47 -4.61 6.01 10.25
N GLY A 48 -5.41 7.08 10.21
CA GLY A 48 -5.62 7.98 11.34
C GLY A 48 -4.30 8.58 11.80
N ASN A 49 -3.67 7.95 12.80
CA ASN A 49 -2.34 8.31 13.31
C ASN A 49 -1.18 7.66 12.55
N TRP A 50 -1.43 6.64 11.73
CA TRP A 50 -0.40 5.96 10.95
C TRP A 50 -0.44 6.42 9.48
N GLU A 51 0.70 6.80 8.93
CA GLU A 51 0.91 6.96 7.48
C GLU A 51 2.31 6.42 7.13
N PRO A 52 2.54 5.89 5.92
CA PRO A 52 3.88 5.50 5.52
C PRO A 52 4.78 6.75 5.51
N ALA A 53 6.03 6.58 5.94
CA ALA A 53 7.01 7.66 5.84
C ALA A 53 7.14 8.11 4.38
N PRO A 54 7.43 9.39 4.11
CA PRO A 54 7.55 9.90 2.73
C PRO A 54 8.54 9.09 1.88
N SER A 55 9.66 8.66 2.44
CA SER A 55 10.62 7.78 1.76
C SER A 55 10.00 6.43 1.41
N THR A 56 9.34 5.76 2.37
CA THR A 56 8.69 4.46 2.15
C THR A 56 7.67 4.48 1.02
N LEU A 57 6.88 5.56 0.91
CA LEU A 57 5.94 5.73 -0.20
C LEU A 57 6.67 5.91 -1.54
N LEU A 58 7.72 6.75 -1.57
CA LEU A 58 8.48 7.01 -2.80
C LEU A 58 9.25 5.77 -3.25
N ASP A 59 9.89 5.05 -2.33
CA ASP A 59 10.59 3.79 -2.59
C ASP A 59 9.61 2.76 -3.14
N ALA A 60 8.43 2.62 -2.52
CA ALA A 60 7.39 1.71 -3.02
C ALA A 60 6.95 2.05 -4.45
N LEU A 61 6.70 3.34 -4.75
CA LEU A 61 6.31 3.78 -6.10
C LEU A 61 7.43 3.54 -7.13
N HIS A 62 8.68 3.72 -6.73
CA HIS A 62 9.85 3.47 -7.56
C HIS A 62 9.99 1.98 -7.86
N ASP A 63 10.08 1.15 -6.83
CA ASP A 63 10.19 -0.31 -6.94
C ASP A 63 9.07 -0.87 -7.83
N MET A 64 7.82 -0.49 -7.56
CA MET A 64 6.67 -1.03 -8.30
C MET A 64 6.66 -0.60 -9.77
N ALA A 65 7.24 0.56 -10.10
CA ALA A 65 7.42 0.97 -11.49
C ALA A 65 8.54 0.17 -12.18
N GLU A 66 9.64 -0.10 -11.48
CA GLU A 66 10.73 -0.95 -12.00
C GLU A 66 10.31 -2.42 -12.16
N GLU A 67 9.49 -2.93 -11.25
CA GLU A 67 8.90 -4.28 -11.28
C GLU A 67 7.82 -4.44 -12.38
N GLY A 68 7.43 -3.36 -13.07
CA GLY A 68 6.42 -3.38 -14.14
C GLY A 68 4.97 -3.39 -13.65
N LEU A 69 4.74 -3.21 -12.34
CA LEU A 69 3.40 -3.16 -11.75
C LEU A 69 2.71 -1.81 -12.02
N LEU A 70 3.50 -0.74 -12.17
CA LEU A 70 3.01 0.62 -12.43
C LEU A 70 3.65 1.21 -13.69
N ASN A 71 2.85 1.88 -14.50
CA ASN A 71 3.33 2.80 -15.52
C ASN A 71 3.65 4.15 -14.86
N ARG A 72 4.82 4.73 -15.17
CA ARG A 72 5.26 6.05 -14.68
C ARG A 72 5.36 7.03 -15.85
N ARG A 73 4.66 8.17 -15.77
CA ARG A 73 4.72 9.27 -16.74
C ARG A 73 5.21 10.55 -16.06
N GLU A 74 6.21 11.19 -16.64
CA GLU A 74 6.69 12.50 -16.20
C GLU A 74 5.72 13.62 -16.63
N ASP A 75 5.51 14.59 -15.75
CA ASP A 75 4.70 15.79 -16.00
C ASP A 75 5.22 16.97 -15.15
N TYR A 76 4.62 18.15 -15.30
CA TYR A 76 4.98 19.34 -14.55
C TYR A 76 3.77 19.91 -13.82
N LYS A 77 3.95 20.24 -12.53
CA LYS A 77 2.87 20.81 -11.68
C LYS A 77 2.28 22.12 -12.22
N SER A 78 3.05 22.86 -13.01
CA SER A 78 2.61 24.03 -13.77
C SER A 78 3.34 24.05 -15.10
N HIS A 79 2.59 24.00 -16.21
CA HIS A 79 3.15 24.06 -17.56
C HIS A 79 3.70 25.45 -17.91
N GLU A 80 3.18 26.51 -17.31
CA GLU A 80 3.64 27.89 -17.54
C GLU A 80 5.00 28.18 -16.91
N ARG A 81 5.27 27.64 -15.72
CA ARG A 81 6.52 27.90 -14.98
C ARG A 81 7.52 26.75 -15.03
N LYS A 82 7.12 25.53 -15.43
CA LYS A 82 7.94 24.29 -15.45
C LYS A 82 8.84 24.08 -14.22
N ARG A 83 8.40 24.56 -13.04
CA ARG A 83 9.27 24.63 -11.85
C ARG A 83 9.40 23.32 -11.07
N GLN A 84 8.41 22.42 -11.17
CA GLN A 84 8.39 21.19 -10.38
C GLN A 84 7.91 20.01 -11.22
N LYS A 85 8.80 19.05 -11.43
CA LYS A 85 8.48 17.75 -12.04
C LYS A 85 7.61 16.95 -11.07
N VAL A 86 6.60 16.28 -11.61
CA VAL A 86 5.76 15.32 -10.90
C VAL A 86 5.67 14.04 -11.73
N TYR A 87 5.47 12.92 -11.05
CA TYR A 87 5.32 11.62 -11.71
C TYR A 87 3.90 11.11 -11.48
N TRP A 88 3.20 10.86 -12.58
CA TRP A 88 1.92 10.18 -12.58
C TRP A 88 2.13 8.69 -12.66
N TYR A 89 1.46 7.96 -11.76
CA TYR A 89 1.46 6.51 -11.72
C TYR A 89 0.10 5.99 -12.12
N THR A 90 0.09 4.98 -12.98
CA THR A 90 -1.12 4.24 -13.39
C THR A 90 -0.85 2.74 -13.28
N LEU A 91 -1.91 1.96 -13.06
CA LEU A 91 -1.80 0.52 -12.89
C LEU A 91 -1.58 -0.17 -14.25
N THR A 92 -0.60 -1.07 -14.35
CA THR A 92 -0.45 -1.96 -15.52
C THR A 92 -1.37 -3.17 -15.39
N ASP A 93 -1.50 -3.96 -16.45
CA ASP A 93 -2.25 -5.23 -16.36
C ASP A 93 -1.56 -6.23 -15.42
N GLN A 94 -0.22 -6.29 -15.43
CA GLN A 94 0.55 -7.06 -14.45
C GLN A 94 0.29 -6.57 -13.01
N GLY A 95 0.18 -5.25 -12.81
CA GLY A 95 -0.18 -4.66 -11.53
C GLY A 95 -1.57 -5.05 -11.04
N LYS A 96 -2.56 -5.14 -11.95
CA LYS A 96 -3.91 -5.64 -11.63
C LYS A 96 -3.86 -7.09 -11.19
N ASP A 97 -3.18 -7.95 -11.94
CA ASP A 97 -3.06 -9.38 -11.60
C ASP A 97 -2.35 -9.59 -10.26
N ALA A 98 -1.26 -8.86 -10.03
CA ALA A 98 -0.55 -8.87 -8.75
C ALA A 98 -1.46 -8.44 -7.59
N PHE A 99 -2.28 -7.40 -7.80
CA PHE A 99 -3.23 -6.94 -6.78
C PHE A 99 -4.28 -8.00 -6.43
N GLU A 100 -4.82 -8.71 -7.42
CA GLU A 100 -5.78 -9.80 -7.18
C GLU A 100 -5.17 -10.93 -6.35
N VAL A 101 -3.90 -11.27 -6.59
CA VAL A 101 -3.16 -12.25 -5.80
C VAL A 101 -2.96 -11.75 -4.36
N MET A 102 -2.52 -10.50 -4.20
CA MET A 102 -2.30 -9.91 -2.86
C MET A 102 -3.59 -9.85 -2.04
N LYS A 103 -4.74 -9.51 -2.65
CA LYS A 103 -6.04 -9.53 -1.94
C LYS A 103 -6.35 -10.89 -1.33
N LYS A 104 -6.16 -11.97 -2.10
CA LYS A 104 -6.41 -13.35 -1.63
C LYS A 104 -5.45 -13.74 -0.51
N GLN A 105 -4.19 -13.32 -0.60
CA GLN A 105 -3.18 -13.60 0.43
C GLN A 105 -3.44 -12.81 1.72
N PHE A 106 -3.87 -11.56 1.62
CA PHE A 106 -3.96 -10.65 2.77
C PHE A 106 -5.28 -10.73 3.51
N LEU A 107 -6.39 -11.05 2.84
CA LEU A 107 -7.71 -11.18 3.48
C LEU A 107 -7.72 -12.09 4.73
N PRO A 108 -7.24 -13.35 4.66
CA PRO A 108 -7.24 -14.22 5.85
C PRO A 108 -6.35 -13.67 6.98
N LEU A 109 -5.26 -12.97 6.65
CA LEU A 109 -4.38 -12.35 7.65
C LEU A 109 -5.08 -11.18 8.36
N PHE A 110 -5.80 -10.33 7.62
CA PHE A 110 -6.55 -9.23 8.21
C PHE A 110 -7.68 -9.73 9.12
N GLU A 111 -8.44 -10.74 8.68
CA GLU A 111 -9.53 -11.32 9.49
C GLU A 111 -8.99 -11.98 10.76
N GLU A 112 -7.87 -12.69 10.68
CA GLU A 112 -7.24 -13.28 11.85
C GLU A 112 -6.80 -12.20 12.86
N GLN A 113 -6.16 -11.11 12.40
CA GLN A 113 -5.74 -10.04 13.30
C GLN A 113 -6.90 -9.28 13.91
N LYS A 114 -7.93 -8.99 13.13
CA LYS A 114 -9.15 -8.37 13.63
C LYS A 114 -9.73 -9.18 14.78
N ARG A 115 -9.82 -10.51 14.62
CA ARG A 115 -10.29 -11.43 15.67
C ARG A 115 -9.37 -11.44 16.90
N ILE A 116 -8.05 -11.49 16.72
CA ILE A 116 -7.08 -11.47 17.83
C ILE A 116 -7.22 -10.18 18.64
N ILE A 117 -7.23 -9.02 17.97
CA ILE A 117 -7.38 -7.71 18.62
C ILE A 117 -8.72 -7.65 19.36
N GLN A 118 -9.82 -8.08 18.73
CA GLN A 118 -11.13 -8.09 19.37
C GLN A 118 -11.16 -8.95 20.65
N ASN A 119 -10.52 -10.12 20.62
CA ASN A 119 -10.43 -10.99 21.80
C ASN A 119 -9.64 -10.34 22.94
N ILE A 120 -8.54 -9.65 22.63
CA ILE A 120 -7.76 -8.90 23.61
C ILE A 120 -8.60 -7.79 24.23
N LEU A 121 -9.27 -6.98 23.39
CA LEU A 121 -10.17 -5.92 23.85
C LEU A 121 -11.24 -6.47 24.82
N ASN A 122 -11.90 -7.57 24.45
CA ASN A 122 -12.94 -8.20 25.27
C ASN A 122 -12.42 -8.86 26.55
N THR A 123 -11.14 -9.22 26.62
CA THR A 123 -10.55 -9.93 27.76
C THR A 123 -9.92 -8.96 28.76
N VAL A 124 -9.24 -7.93 28.27
CA VAL A 124 -8.43 -7.01 29.08
C VAL A 124 -9.23 -5.75 29.46
N PHE A 125 -10.08 -5.26 28.57
CA PHE A 125 -10.71 -3.94 28.69
C PHE A 125 -12.24 -4.01 28.80
N LYS A 126 -12.75 -5.16 29.25
CA LYS A 126 -14.18 -5.46 29.32
C LYS A 126 -14.96 -4.47 30.21
#